data_AF-A0A432SB33-F1
#
_entry.id   AF-A0A432SB33-F1
#
_cell.length_a   1.000
_cell.length_b   1.000
_cell.length_c   1.000
_cell.angle_alpha   90.00
_cell.angle_beta   90.00
_cell.angle_gamma   90.00
#
_symmetry.space_group_name_H-M   'P 1'
#
loop_
_entity.id
_entity.type
_entity.pdbx_description
1 polymer ?
#
loop_
_entity_poly.entity_id
_entity_poly.type
_entity_poly.pdbx_seq_one_letter_code
_entity_poly.pdbx_strand_id
1 'polypeptide(L)'
;ELINNINEPQAERQEVIEHFKNLSSIFSKSIKVFDVESNQIRTLTKRDNFLHCMPFSEKVASRNLLSFLSTDSEKLYYRLDAYHQLFVPVRI
;
A
#
# COMPACT_ATOMS: atom_id res chain seq x y z
N GLU A 1 -16.27 -10.47 9.50
CA GLU A 1 -15.02 -11.21 9.24
C GLU A 1 -13.88 -10.20 9.16
N LEU A 2 -13.01 -10.21 10.17
CA LEU A 2 -11.88 -9.28 10.30
C LEU A 2 -10.79 -9.75 9.35
N ILE A 3 -10.51 -8.97 8.29
CA ILE A 3 -9.46 -9.31 7.33
C ILE A 3 -8.11 -9.26 8.07
N ASN A 4 -7.41 -10.39 8.01
CA ASN A 4 -6.14 -10.71 8.63
C ASN A 4 -4.97 -9.82 8.15
N ASN A 5 -4.97 -8.51 8.44
CA ASN A 5 -3.77 -7.69 8.31
C ASN A 5 -2.77 -7.89 9.47
N ILE A 6 -3.08 -8.77 10.43
CA ILE A 6 -2.26 -9.02 11.62
C ILE A 6 -1.45 -10.34 11.49
N ASN A 7 -1.77 -11.19 10.50
CA ASN A 7 -1.22 -12.54 10.37
C ASN A 7 -0.60 -12.81 9.00
N GLU A 8 0.03 -11.82 8.36
CA GLU A 8 1.02 -12.15 7.32
C GLU A 8 2.21 -12.78 8.05
N PRO A 9 2.62 -14.04 7.76
CA PRO A 9 3.79 -14.62 8.40
C PRO A 9 4.96 -13.67 8.20
N GLN A 10 5.64 -13.28 9.29
CA GLN A 10 6.78 -12.36 9.22
C GLN A 10 7.85 -12.81 8.20
N ALA A 11 7.92 -14.11 7.95
CA ALA A 11 8.73 -14.73 6.91
C ALA A 11 8.38 -14.26 5.48
N GLU A 12 7.10 -14.25 5.10
CA GLU A 12 6.66 -13.83 3.76
C GLU A 12 6.98 -12.35 3.51
N ARG A 13 6.76 -11.50 4.53
CA ARG A 13 7.11 -10.08 4.45
C ARG A 13 8.61 -9.86 4.26
N GLN A 14 9.44 -10.63 4.97
CA GLN A 14 10.89 -10.54 4.87
C GLN A 14 11.39 -10.98 3.48
N GLU A 15 10.81 -12.04 2.92
CA GLU A 15 11.10 -12.52 1.58
C GLU A 15 10.79 -11.46 0.51
N VAL A 16 9.64 -10.79 0.62
CA VAL A 16 9.28 -9.68 -0.28
C VAL A 16 10.30 -8.53 -0.18
N ILE A 17 10.68 -8.13 1.03
CA ILE A 17 11.67 -7.07 1.25
C ILE A 17 13.02 -7.44 0.62
N GLU A 18 13.47 -8.68 0.81
CA GLU A 18 14.71 -9.19 0.22
C GLU A 18 14.65 -9.17 -1.30
N HIS A 19 13.55 -9.62 -1.89
CA HIS A 19 13.33 -9.58 -3.33
C HIS A 19 13.45 -8.16 -3.88
N PHE A 20 12.79 -7.18 -3.25
CA PHE A 20 12.91 -5.78 -3.65
C PHE A 20 14.32 -5.23 -3.50
N LYS A 21 15.06 -5.59 -2.44
CA LYS A 21 16.47 -5.20 -2.27
C LYS A 21 17.34 -5.75 -3.39
N ASN A 22 17.15 -7.01 -3.75
CA ASN A 22 17.89 -7.65 -4.84
C ASN A 22 17.62 -6.94 -6.18
N LEU A 23 16.35 -6.66 -6.51
CA LEU A 23 15.99 -5.89 -7.70
C LEU A 23 16.62 -4.49 -7.68
N SER A 24 16.54 -3.80 -6.53
CA SER A 24 17.11 -2.46 -6.38
C SER A 24 18.63 -2.45 -6.62
N SER A 25 19.33 -3.50 -6.17
CA SER A 25 20.76 -3.69 -6.40
C SER A 25 21.07 -3.91 -7.88
N ILE A 26 20.37 -4.83 -8.54
CA ILE A 26 20.52 -5.13 -9.98
C ILE A 26 20.33 -3.87 -10.83
N PHE A 27 19.31 -3.06 -10.53
CA PHE A 27 19.00 -1.85 -11.27
C PHE A 27 19.71 -0.59 -10.76
N SER A 28 20.60 -0.72 -9.77
CA SER A 28 21.29 0.41 -9.14
C SER A 28 20.34 1.53 -8.69
N LYS A 29 19.19 1.16 -8.14
CA LYS A 29 18.17 2.07 -7.60
C LYS A 29 18.19 2.01 -6.08
N SER A 30 18.06 3.16 -5.42
CA SER A 30 17.92 3.20 -3.96
C SER A 30 16.46 2.94 -3.56
N ILE A 31 16.23 1.97 -2.69
CA ILE A 31 14.93 1.78 -2.04
C ILE A 31 15.04 2.04 -0.53
N LYS A 32 13.97 2.56 0.05
CA LYS A 32 13.83 2.72 1.51
C LYS A 32 12.56 2.01 1.94
N VAL A 33 12.71 1.03 2.82
CA VAL A 33 11.58 0.31 3.43
C VAL A 33 11.30 0.94 4.78
N PHE A 34 10.05 1.33 5.01
CA PHE A 34 9.60 1.88 6.28
C PHE A 34 8.72 0.85 6.96
N ASP A 35 9.20 0.27 8.05
CA ASP A 35 8.36 -0.52 8.95
C ASP A 35 7.87 0.40 10.07
N VAL A 36 6.60 0.75 10.03
CA VAL A 36 6.01 1.69 10.99
C VAL A 36 4.80 1.02 11.63
N GLU A 37 4.81 0.92 12.96
CA GLU A 37 3.67 0.40 13.73
C GLU A 37 2.44 1.33 13.66
N SER A 38 2.63 2.59 13.28
CA SER A 38 1.56 3.57 13.13
C SER A 38 0.79 3.41 11.81
N ASN A 39 -0.46 3.89 11.79
CA ASN A 39 -1.30 3.89 10.59
C ASN A 39 -0.58 4.56 9.39
N GLN A 40 -0.25 3.75 8.38
CA GLN A 40 0.54 4.16 7.21
C GLN A 40 -0.15 5.24 6.38
N ILE A 41 -1.49 5.21 6.24
CA ILE A 41 -2.26 6.24 5.53
C ILE A 41 -2.08 7.61 6.19
N ARG A 42 -2.08 7.66 7.52
CA ARG A 42 -1.83 8.91 8.28
C ARG A 42 -0.40 9.43 8.13
N THR A 43 0.55 8.54 7.91
CA THR A 43 1.94 8.93 7.64
C THR A 43 2.12 9.43 6.22
N LEU A 44 1.45 8.79 5.25
CA LEU A 44 1.51 9.16 3.83
C LEU A 44 0.80 10.48 3.53
N THR A 45 -0.32 10.78 4.20
CA THR A 45 -1.02 12.09 4.09
C THR A 45 -0.17 13.29 4.55
N LYS A 46 0.92 13.07 5.28
CA LYS A 46 1.86 14.14 5.66
C LYS A 46 2.99 14.34 4.66
N ARG A 47 3.07 13.51 3.61
CA ARG A 47 4.09 13.64 2.57
C ARG A 47 3.53 14.42 1.39
N ASP A 48 4.38 15.25 0.80
CA ASP A 48 4.07 16.00 -0.39
C ASP A 48 4.68 15.33 -1.62
N ASN A 49 4.00 15.48 -2.77
CA ASN A 49 4.52 15.15 -4.11
C ASN A 49 5.10 13.73 -4.27
N PHE A 50 4.26 12.72 -4.07
CA PHE A 50 4.62 11.32 -4.37
C PHE A 50 3.60 10.67 -5.31
N LEU A 51 4.06 9.64 -6.02
CA LEU A 51 3.22 8.75 -6.81
C LEU A 51 2.96 7.48 -6.00
N HIS A 52 1.69 7.16 -5.81
CA HIS A 52 1.28 5.95 -5.13
C HIS A 52 1.03 4.82 -6.13
N CYS A 53 1.86 3.77 -6.09
CA CYS A 53 1.68 2.61 -6.95
C CYS A 53 1.01 1.47 -6.17
N MET A 54 -0.10 0.93 -6.67
CA MET A 54 -0.79 -0.20 -6.02
C MET A 54 -1.48 -1.11 -7.05
N PRO A 55 -1.71 -2.39 -6.72
CA PRO A 55 -2.55 -3.24 -7.54
C PRO A 55 -3.97 -2.69 -7.64
N PHE A 56 -4.58 -2.82 -8.81
CA PHE A 56 -5.99 -2.44 -9.01
C PHE A 56 -6.90 -3.43 -8.26
N SER A 57 -7.87 -2.89 -7.53
CA SER A 57 -8.96 -3.65 -6.89
C SER A 57 -10.26 -2.87 -7.12
N GLU A 58 -11.35 -3.58 -7.46
CA GLU A 58 -12.67 -2.97 -7.67
C GLU A 58 -13.15 -2.20 -6.43
N LYS A 59 -12.70 -2.59 -5.24
CA LYS A 59 -13.04 -1.91 -3.98
C LYS A 59 -12.56 -0.46 -3.95
N VAL A 60 -11.44 -0.17 -4.60
CA VAL A 60 -10.87 1.19 -4.69
C VAL A 60 -11.71 2.08 -5.62
N ALA A 61 -12.35 1.49 -6.63
CA ALA A 61 -13.26 2.21 -7.54
C ALA A 61 -14.60 2.58 -6.87
N SER A 62 -15.02 1.84 -5.83
CA SER A 62 -16.28 2.08 -5.14
C SER A 62 -16.19 3.28 -4.17
N ARG A 63 -16.64 4.46 -4.61
CA ARG A 63 -16.78 5.66 -3.76
C ARG A 63 -17.98 5.53 -2.81
N ASN A 64 -17.82 4.76 -1.74
CA ASN A 64 -18.79 4.76 -0.66
C ASN A 64 -18.45 5.86 0.35
N LEU A 65 -19.36 6.83 0.54
CA LEU A 65 -19.20 7.92 1.50
C LEU A 65 -18.96 7.42 2.94
N LEU A 66 -19.27 6.17 3.28
CA LEU A 66 -19.00 5.55 4.59
C LEU A 66 -17.63 4.87 4.70
N SER A 67 -16.82 4.89 3.64
CA SER A 67 -15.50 4.25 3.61
C SER A 67 -14.51 4.87 4.61
N PHE A 68 -14.76 6.10 5.06
CA PHE A 68 -13.95 6.74 6.10
C PHE A 68 -14.04 6.02 7.46
N LEU A 69 -15.04 5.19 7.73
CA LEU A 69 -15.08 4.36 8.94
C LEU A 69 -14.63 2.91 8.69
N SER A 70 -14.22 2.59 7.46
CA SER A 70 -13.82 1.23 7.12
C SER A 70 -12.44 0.90 7.71
N THR A 71 -12.31 -0.32 8.23
CA THR A 71 -11.01 -0.90 8.63
C THR A 71 -10.29 -1.57 7.45
N ASP A 72 -10.94 -1.61 6.28
CA ASP A 72 -10.39 -2.16 5.05
C ASP A 72 -9.33 -1.21 4.47
N SER A 73 -8.07 -1.63 4.45
CA SER A 73 -6.94 -0.85 3.96
C SER A 73 -7.10 -0.44 2.49
N GLU A 74 -7.72 -1.29 1.65
CA GLU A 74 -7.97 -0.97 0.24
C GLU A 74 -8.95 0.20 0.10
N LYS A 75 -10.02 0.21 0.92
CA LYS A 75 -11.00 1.31 0.93
C LYS A 75 -10.43 2.58 1.55
N LEU A 76 -9.50 2.45 2.50
CA LEU A 76 -8.85 3.58 3.15
C LEU A 76 -7.87 4.32 2.23
N TYR A 77 -7.41 3.70 1.14
CA TYR A 77 -6.59 4.38 0.13
C TYR A 77 -7.33 5.46 -0.66
N TYR A 78 -8.67 5.47 -0.63
CA TYR A 78 -9.47 6.61 -1.11
C TYR A 78 -9.11 7.91 -0.38
N ARG A 79 -8.66 7.85 0.89
CA ARG A 79 -8.21 9.04 1.63
C ARG A 79 -6.94 9.69 1.06
N LEU A 80 -6.27 9.01 0.13
CA LEU A 80 -5.12 9.50 -0.61
C LEU A 80 -5.51 9.89 -2.06
N ASP A 81 -6.80 10.06 -2.39
CA ASP A 81 -7.27 10.41 -3.75
C ASP A 81 -6.75 11.77 -4.25
N ALA A 82 -6.37 12.66 -3.34
CA ALA A 82 -5.73 13.93 -3.64
C ALA A 82 -4.29 13.79 -4.18
N TYR A 83 -3.68 12.61 -4.06
CA TYR A 83 -2.33 12.31 -4.56
C TYR A 83 -2.39 11.57 -5.90
N HIS A 84 -1.31 11.63 -6.68
CA HIS A 84 -1.21 10.86 -7.91
C HIS A 84 -1.17 9.36 -7.59
N GLN A 85 -2.05 8.59 -8.22
CA GLN A 85 -2.17 7.14 -8.02
C GLN A 85 -1.98 6.41 -9.36
N LEU A 86 -1.11 5.40 -9.37
CA LEU A 86 -0.90 4.47 -10.46
C LEU A 86 -1.43 3.09 -10.05
N PHE A 87 -2.52 2.68 -10.70
CA PHE A 87 -3.10 1.36 -10.49
C PHE A 87 -2.52 0.36 -11.48
N VAL A 88 -1.86 -0.67 -10.96
CA VAL A 88 -1.28 -1.74 -11.75
C VAL A 88 -2.33 -2.85 -11.93
N PRO A 89 -2.73 -3.19 -13.17
CA PRO A 89 -3.65 -4.29 -13.40
C PRO A 89 -3.04 -5.60 -12.90
N VAL A 90 -3.74 -6.29 -12.01
CA VAL A 90 -3.42 -7.67 -11.65
C VAL A 90 -4.30 -8.60 -12.49
N ARG A 91 -3.77 -9.76 -12.90
CA ARG A 91 -4.60 -10.75 -13.60
C ARG A 91 -5.66 -11.26 -12.63
N ILE A 92 -6.92 -11.21 -13.06
CA ILE A 92 -8.08 -11.80 -12.36
C ILE A 92 -8.03 -13.32 -12.56
#